data_AF-A0A915Q6Z0-F1
#
_entry.id   AF-A0A915Q6Z0-F1
#
_cell.length_a   1.000
_cell.length_b   1.000
_cell.length_c   1.000
_cell.angle_alpha   90.00
_cell.angle_beta   90.00
_cell.angle_gamma   90.00
#
_symmetry.space_group_name_H-M   'P 1'
#
loop_
_entity.id
_entity.type
_entity.pdbx_description
1 polymer ?
#
loop_
_entity_poly.entity_id
_entity_poly.type
_entity_poly.pdbx_seq_one_letter_code
_entity_poly.pdbx_strand_id
1 'polypeptide(L)'
;MEENNVRRERAFDLAQIESNLEKEEERLRLRWGRWKLTDLEQLREKMCQNKCNKNLRLGLDMVKLHTAFGSIGVPPLVDENDLKLFCRLDDEHNWCLRSCGFTVQFNIHDFICKHHYEEMAYLLPCYRHAVPTLRRECGAKKCGPYIPFDNTIIGFAHRCRLLICDIRCTTDVLIRRCAVGYGQQAVHFIANYTSQQVSFWMQNLTKELNLAIQNPITIPASCSRLFCSKLNPC
;
A
#
# COMPACT_ATOMS: atom_id res chain seq x y z
N MET A 1 31.27 -52.21 -53.17
CA MET A 1 31.99 -51.12 -52.47
C MET A 1 31.09 -49.93 -52.17
N GLU A 2 29.97 -49.72 -52.87
CA GLU A 2 29.03 -48.61 -52.63
C GLU A 2 28.20 -48.74 -51.33
N GLU A 3 27.82 -49.95 -50.93
CA GLU A 3 26.91 -50.17 -49.78
C GLU A 3 27.50 -49.75 -48.42
N ASN A 4 28.82 -49.88 -48.27
CA ASN A 4 29.54 -49.43 -47.08
C ASN A 4 29.69 -47.91 -47.02
N ASN A 5 29.66 -47.22 -48.18
CA ASN A 5 29.77 -45.77 -48.24
C ASN A 5 28.43 -45.11 -47.85
N VAL A 6 27.32 -45.65 -48.35
CA VAL A 6 25.95 -45.20 -48.00
C VAL A 6 25.63 -45.42 -46.53
N ARG A 7 26.08 -46.53 -45.92
CA ARG A 7 25.93 -46.76 -44.47
C ARG A 7 26.73 -45.77 -43.63
N ARG A 8 27.94 -45.39 -44.09
CA ARG A 8 28.77 -44.38 -43.42
C ARG A 8 28.14 -43.00 -43.50
N GLU A 9 27.69 -42.58 -44.68
CA GLU A 9 27.02 -41.28 -44.88
C GLU A 9 25.79 -41.15 -43.98
N ARG A 10 24.92 -42.17 -43.92
CA ARG A 10 23.75 -42.15 -43.02
C ARG A 10 24.12 -42.12 -41.53
N ALA A 11 25.23 -42.74 -41.13
CA ALA A 11 25.70 -42.70 -39.74
C ALA A 11 26.27 -41.32 -39.38
N PHE A 12 26.94 -40.64 -40.31
CA PHE A 12 27.37 -39.26 -40.15
C PHE A 12 26.18 -38.29 -40.08
N ASP A 13 25.16 -38.50 -40.92
CA ASP A 13 23.93 -37.71 -40.89
C ASP A 13 23.19 -37.86 -39.55
N LEU A 14 23.09 -39.07 -39.02
CA LEU A 14 22.51 -39.33 -37.70
C LEU A 14 23.28 -38.63 -36.57
N ALA A 15 24.61 -38.76 -36.56
CA ALA A 15 25.45 -38.10 -35.55
C ALA A 15 25.33 -36.57 -35.62
N GLN A 16 25.15 -36.01 -36.82
CA GLN A 16 24.95 -34.58 -37.01
C GLN A 16 23.56 -34.12 -36.56
N ILE A 17 22.52 -34.94 -36.77
CA ILE A 17 21.17 -34.69 -36.24
C ILE A 17 21.17 -34.74 -34.71
N GLU A 18 21.80 -35.75 -34.11
CA GLU A 18 21.92 -35.88 -32.65
C GLU A 18 22.65 -34.68 -32.03
N SER A 19 23.78 -34.27 -32.60
CA SER A 19 24.52 -33.07 -32.13
C SER A 19 23.69 -31.79 -32.24
N ASN A 20 22.85 -31.66 -33.28
CA ASN A 20 21.98 -30.50 -33.42
C ASN A 20 20.84 -30.51 -32.40
N LEU A 21 20.27 -31.69 -32.12
CA LEU A 21 19.24 -31.86 -31.09
C LEU A 21 19.78 -31.55 -29.70
N GLU A 22 20.99 -32.03 -29.35
CA GLU A 22 21.64 -31.71 -28.08
C GLU A 22 21.87 -30.19 -27.92
N LYS A 23 22.34 -29.52 -28.98
CA LYS A 23 22.52 -28.06 -28.98
C LYS A 23 21.22 -27.29 -28.87
N GLU A 24 20.11 -27.80 -29.41
CA GLU A 24 18.78 -27.21 -29.25
C GLU A 24 18.22 -27.44 -27.85
N GLU A 25 18.39 -28.64 -27.28
CA GLU A 25 17.97 -28.95 -25.91
C GLU A 25 18.74 -28.11 -24.89
N GLU A 26 20.04 -27.92 -25.08
CA GLU A 26 20.87 -27.04 -24.26
C GLU A 26 20.46 -25.57 -24.41
N ARG A 27 20.13 -25.12 -25.64
CA ARG A 27 19.57 -23.78 -25.87
C ARG A 27 18.23 -23.58 -25.16
N LEU A 28 17.36 -24.58 -25.17
CA LEU A 28 16.09 -24.56 -24.46
C LEU A 28 16.32 -24.55 -22.95
N ARG A 29 17.20 -25.40 -22.41
CA ARG A 29 17.57 -25.39 -20.98
C ARG A 29 18.18 -24.06 -20.54
N LEU A 30 19.03 -23.44 -21.35
CA LEU A 30 19.59 -22.11 -21.08
C LEU A 30 18.50 -21.01 -21.18
N ARG A 31 17.56 -21.15 -22.11
CA ARG A 31 16.41 -20.23 -22.24
C ARG A 31 15.46 -20.35 -21.05
N TRP A 32 15.18 -21.56 -20.58
CA TRP A 32 14.38 -21.84 -19.39
C TRP A 32 15.12 -21.47 -18.10
N GLY A 33 16.41 -21.75 -18.01
CA GLY A 33 17.27 -21.36 -16.88
C GLY A 33 17.52 -19.86 -16.78
N ARG A 34 17.29 -19.10 -17.87
CA ARG A 34 17.31 -17.63 -17.87
C ARG A 34 16.06 -17.02 -17.23
N TRP A 35 14.95 -17.75 -17.14
CA TRP A 35 13.86 -17.42 -16.21
C TRP A 35 14.30 -17.89 -14.83
N LYS A 36 14.96 -17.01 -14.07
CA LYS A 36 15.36 -17.35 -12.71
C LYS A 36 14.12 -17.75 -11.91
N LEU A 37 14.21 -18.82 -11.13
CA LEU A 37 13.18 -19.26 -10.19
C LEU A 37 12.66 -18.08 -9.34
N THR A 38 13.55 -17.15 -9.02
CA THR A 38 13.30 -15.89 -8.30
C THR A 38 12.33 -14.95 -9.02
N ASP A 39 12.40 -14.85 -10.35
CA ASP A 39 11.48 -14.01 -11.14
C ASP A 39 10.07 -14.61 -11.15
N LEU A 40 9.97 -15.95 -11.20
CA LEU A 40 8.70 -16.69 -11.12
C LEU A 40 8.06 -16.59 -9.74
N GLU A 41 8.84 -16.68 -8.67
CA GLU A 41 8.37 -16.49 -7.29
C GLU A 41 7.88 -15.05 -7.07
N GLN A 42 8.64 -14.04 -7.48
CA GLN A 42 8.21 -12.64 -7.41
C GLN A 42 6.96 -12.37 -8.25
N LEU A 43 6.82 -13.02 -9.43
CA LEU A 43 5.61 -12.92 -10.24
C LEU A 43 4.42 -13.54 -9.52
N ARG A 44 4.61 -14.70 -8.89
CA ARG A 44 3.58 -15.41 -8.13
C ARG A 44 3.13 -14.62 -6.91
N GLU A 45 4.06 -14.03 -6.16
CA GLU A 45 3.77 -13.14 -5.04
C GLU A 45 2.97 -11.91 -5.49
N LYS A 46 3.37 -11.24 -6.57
CA LYS A 46 2.64 -10.10 -7.15
C LYS A 46 1.24 -10.50 -7.62
N MET A 47 1.08 -11.67 -8.25
CA MET A 47 -0.24 -12.18 -8.64
C MET A 47 -1.12 -12.45 -7.40
N CYS A 48 -0.54 -13.03 -6.34
CA CYS A 48 -1.23 -13.28 -5.08
C CYS A 48 -1.69 -11.98 -4.41
N GLN A 49 -0.78 -11.00 -4.30
CA GLN A 49 -1.08 -9.67 -3.78
C GLN A 49 -2.18 -8.98 -4.58
N ASN A 50 -2.11 -9.04 -5.92
CA ASN A 50 -3.13 -8.47 -6.80
C ASN A 50 -4.49 -9.13 -6.61
N LYS A 51 -4.53 -10.45 -6.37
CA LYS A 51 -5.76 -11.17 -6.05
C LYS A 51 -6.35 -10.71 -4.71
N CYS A 52 -5.53 -10.62 -3.65
CA CYS A 52 -5.98 -10.10 -2.36
C CYS A 52 -6.53 -8.67 -2.49
N ASN A 53 -5.77 -7.77 -3.14
CA ASN A 53 -6.17 -6.39 -3.39
C ASN A 53 -7.47 -6.28 -4.22
N LYS A 54 -7.65 -7.17 -5.21
CA LYS A 54 -8.87 -7.23 -6.00
C LYS A 54 -10.07 -7.66 -5.14
N ASN A 55 -9.91 -8.68 -4.31
CA ASN A 55 -10.97 -9.15 -3.42
C ASN A 55 -11.38 -8.06 -2.42
N LEU A 56 -10.40 -7.36 -1.82
CA LEU A 56 -10.69 -6.24 -0.94
C LEU A 56 -11.46 -5.15 -1.69
N ARG A 57 -11.00 -4.73 -2.88
CA ARG A 57 -11.70 -3.70 -3.68
C ARG A 57 -13.16 -4.09 -3.97
N LEU A 58 -13.39 -5.32 -4.41
CA LEU A 58 -14.75 -5.83 -4.66
C LEU A 58 -15.61 -5.85 -3.40
N GLY A 59 -15.02 -6.19 -2.25
CA GLY A 59 -15.70 -6.12 -0.96
C GLY A 59 -16.02 -4.67 -0.55
N LEU A 60 -15.08 -3.76 -0.76
CA LEU A 60 -15.24 -2.34 -0.45
C LEU A 60 -16.24 -1.64 -1.35
N ASP A 61 -16.52 -2.14 -2.56
CA ASP A 61 -17.63 -1.66 -3.39
C ASP A 61 -19.00 -1.89 -2.72
N MET A 62 -19.09 -2.83 -1.78
CA MET A 62 -20.28 -3.06 -0.95
C MET A 62 -20.34 -2.15 0.29
N VAL A 63 -19.26 -1.43 0.60
CA VAL A 63 -19.18 -0.45 1.68
C VAL A 63 -19.28 0.94 1.07
N LYS A 64 -20.01 1.87 1.70
CA LYS A 64 -20.12 3.26 1.18
C LYS A 64 -18.85 4.07 1.44
N LEU A 65 -17.72 3.67 0.85
CA LEU A 65 -16.43 4.34 1.01
C LEU A 65 -16.21 5.44 -0.02
N HIS A 66 -15.63 6.54 0.42
CA HIS A 66 -15.40 7.72 -0.41
C HIS A 66 -14.00 8.33 -0.19
N THR A 67 -13.43 9.05 -1.14
CA THR A 67 -12.14 9.74 -0.95
C THR A 67 -12.30 11.11 -0.27
N ALA A 68 -13.09 11.19 0.80
CA ALA A 68 -13.44 12.47 1.42
C ALA A 68 -12.28 13.11 2.21
N PHE A 69 -11.38 12.30 2.76
CA PHE A 69 -10.26 12.75 3.60
C PHE A 69 -8.95 12.88 2.83
N GLY A 70 -8.99 12.92 1.50
CA GLY A 70 -7.81 13.14 0.68
C GLY A 70 -6.71 12.10 0.90
N SER A 71 -5.49 12.57 1.19
CA SER A 71 -4.32 11.72 1.44
C SER A 71 -4.27 11.08 2.83
N ILE A 72 -5.19 11.43 3.75
CA ILE A 72 -5.21 10.92 5.13
C ILE A 72 -5.45 9.39 5.16
N GLY A 73 -6.11 8.84 4.14
CA GLY A 73 -6.28 7.38 4.03
C GLY A 73 -7.29 6.77 5.00
N VAL A 74 -8.15 7.59 5.62
CA VAL A 74 -9.31 7.13 6.40
C VAL A 74 -10.51 6.97 5.48
N PRO A 75 -11.15 5.78 5.42
CA PRO A 75 -12.41 5.59 4.72
C PRO A 75 -13.52 6.36 5.44
N PRO A 76 -14.28 7.23 4.76
CA PRO A 76 -15.51 7.80 5.28
C PRO A 76 -16.57 6.72 5.21
N LEU A 77 -16.80 6.10 6.36
CA LEU A 77 -17.86 5.13 6.59
C LEU A 77 -19.15 5.90 6.92
N VAL A 78 -20.31 5.36 6.54
CA VAL A 78 -21.59 6.07 6.72
C VAL A 78 -22.22 5.73 8.07
N ASP A 79 -22.07 4.48 8.53
CA ASP A 79 -22.63 4.00 9.79
C ASP A 79 -21.84 2.82 10.37
N GLU A 80 -22.25 2.37 11.55
CA GLU A 80 -21.57 1.30 12.29
C GLU A 80 -21.58 -0.04 11.53
N ASN A 81 -22.61 -0.31 10.71
CA ASN A 81 -22.65 -1.54 9.93
C ASN A 81 -21.61 -1.52 8.81
N ASP A 82 -21.45 -0.38 8.14
CA ASP A 82 -20.35 -0.15 7.20
C ASP A 82 -18.99 -0.34 7.90
N LEU A 83 -18.83 0.15 9.13
CA LEU A 83 -17.61 -0.04 9.91
C LEU A 83 -17.35 -1.51 10.25
N LYS A 84 -18.38 -2.29 10.62
CA LYS A 84 -18.25 -3.75 10.85
C LYS A 84 -17.80 -4.46 9.58
N LEU A 85 -18.45 -4.17 8.46
CA LEU A 85 -18.13 -4.79 7.18
C LEU A 85 -16.72 -4.41 6.72
N PHE A 86 -16.34 -3.14 6.85
CA PHE A 86 -14.99 -2.67 6.58
C PHE A 86 -13.95 -3.43 7.40
N CYS A 87 -14.14 -3.53 8.71
CA CYS A 87 -13.20 -4.21 9.59
C CYS A 87 -13.05 -5.69 9.27
N ARG A 88 -14.14 -6.37 8.92
CA ARG A 88 -14.11 -7.77 8.48
C ARG A 88 -13.36 -7.95 7.16
N LEU A 89 -13.66 -7.12 6.16
CA LEU A 89 -13.03 -7.20 4.84
C LEU A 89 -11.52 -6.92 4.92
N ASP A 90 -11.12 -5.96 5.76
CA ASP A 90 -9.70 -5.66 5.96
C ASP A 90 -8.98 -6.78 6.71
N ASP A 91 -9.61 -7.43 7.69
CA ASP A 91 -9.04 -8.61 8.37
C ASP A 91 -8.84 -9.79 7.39
N GLU A 92 -9.84 -10.08 6.56
CA GLU A 92 -9.76 -11.09 5.49
C GLU A 92 -8.63 -10.76 4.49
N HIS A 93 -8.47 -9.48 4.14
CA HIS A 93 -7.37 -9.02 3.29
C HIS A 93 -6.01 -9.17 3.95
N ASN A 94 -5.88 -8.80 5.23
CA ASN A 94 -4.65 -8.95 6.00
C ASN A 94 -4.25 -10.42 6.11
N TRP A 95 -5.21 -11.31 6.33
CA TRP A 95 -4.98 -12.75 6.32
C TRP A 95 -4.53 -13.26 4.93
N CYS A 96 -5.18 -12.79 3.86
CA CYS A 96 -4.79 -13.11 2.49
C CYS A 96 -3.35 -12.67 2.20
N LEU A 97 -2.96 -11.44 2.57
CA LEU A 97 -1.60 -10.95 2.38
C LEU A 97 -0.56 -11.76 3.15
N ARG A 98 -0.85 -12.13 4.41
CA ARG A 98 0.02 -13.01 5.19
C ARG A 98 0.19 -14.38 4.54
N SER A 99 -0.89 -14.95 4.01
CA SER A 99 -0.84 -16.22 3.28
C SER A 99 0.00 -16.14 1.98
N CYS A 100 0.10 -14.96 1.40
CA CYS A 100 0.96 -14.68 0.25
C CYS A 100 2.43 -14.37 0.65
N GLY A 101 2.78 -14.40 1.94
CA GLY A 101 4.14 -14.11 2.43
C GLY A 101 4.43 -12.64 2.73
N PHE A 102 3.44 -11.75 2.63
CA PHE A 102 3.63 -10.33 2.92
C PHE A 102 3.46 -10.04 4.41
N THR A 103 4.37 -9.21 4.96
CA THR A 103 4.20 -8.64 6.29
C THR A 103 3.37 -7.36 6.18
N VAL A 104 2.15 -7.41 6.73
CA VAL A 104 1.28 -6.23 6.80
C VAL A 104 1.86 -5.26 7.84
N GLN A 105 2.22 -4.05 7.40
CA GLN A 105 2.64 -2.96 8.28
C GLN A 105 1.44 -2.25 8.89
N PHE A 106 1.65 -1.35 9.87
CA PHE A 106 0.60 -0.54 10.47
C PHE A 106 -0.37 -0.01 9.42
N ASN A 107 -1.62 -0.44 9.52
CA ASN A 107 -2.69 -0.09 8.61
C ASN A 107 -3.86 0.51 9.39
N ILE A 108 -4.87 0.94 8.65
CA ILE A 108 -6.03 1.55 9.27
C ILE A 108 -6.87 0.57 10.08
N HIS A 109 -6.80 -0.72 9.77
CA HIS A 109 -7.51 -1.75 10.52
C HIS A 109 -6.91 -1.94 11.92
N ASP A 110 -5.59 -1.95 12.06
CA ASP A 110 -4.97 -2.03 13.37
C ASP A 110 -5.38 -0.85 14.25
N PHE A 111 -5.39 0.36 13.70
CA PHE A 111 -5.83 1.54 14.45
C PHE A 111 -7.33 1.50 14.75
N ILE A 112 -8.18 1.49 13.73
CA ILE A 112 -9.63 1.63 13.89
C ILE A 112 -10.25 0.35 14.44
N CYS A 113 -10.03 -0.78 13.79
CA CYS A 113 -10.79 -2.00 14.05
C CYS A 113 -10.37 -2.71 15.34
N LYS A 114 -9.09 -2.63 15.73
CA LYS A 114 -8.60 -3.28 16.96
C LYS A 114 -8.60 -2.37 18.18
N HIS A 115 -8.24 -1.10 18.01
CA HIS A 115 -7.98 -0.22 19.16
C HIS A 115 -9.00 0.91 19.33
N HIS A 116 -9.64 1.34 18.25
CA HIS A 116 -10.43 2.58 18.23
C HIS A 116 -11.84 2.38 17.63
N TYR A 117 -12.40 1.18 17.76
CA TYR A 117 -13.65 0.82 17.09
C TYR A 117 -14.83 1.65 17.61
N GLU A 118 -15.01 1.68 18.93
CA GLU A 118 -16.11 2.39 19.60
C GLU A 118 -15.99 3.91 19.37
N GLU A 119 -14.78 4.45 19.46
CA GLU A 119 -14.51 5.87 19.21
C GLU A 119 -14.82 6.24 17.76
N MET A 120 -14.40 5.43 16.78
CA MET A 120 -14.75 5.64 15.38
C MET A 120 -16.26 5.58 15.18
N ALA A 121 -16.94 4.56 15.71
CA ALA A 121 -18.39 4.39 15.61
C ALA A 121 -19.13 5.63 16.15
N TYR A 122 -18.69 6.15 17.30
CA TYR A 122 -19.23 7.38 17.89
C TYR A 122 -19.01 8.61 17.00
N LEU A 123 -17.90 8.70 16.24
CA LEU A 123 -17.56 9.84 15.38
C LEU A 123 -18.17 9.78 13.97
N LEU A 124 -18.70 8.62 13.54
CA LEU A 124 -19.28 8.43 12.20
C LEU A 124 -20.36 9.46 11.83
N PRO A 125 -21.32 9.83 12.71
CA PRO A 125 -22.30 10.86 12.39
C PRO A 125 -21.67 12.19 11.96
N CYS A 126 -20.61 12.64 12.63
CA CYS A 126 -19.88 13.84 12.23
C CYS A 126 -19.27 13.69 10.84
N TYR A 127 -18.52 12.60 10.62
CA TYR A 127 -17.86 12.38 9.33
C TYR A 127 -18.88 12.31 8.19
N ARG A 128 -19.95 11.53 8.35
CA ARG A 128 -21.04 11.44 7.38
C ARG A 128 -21.63 12.81 7.04
N HIS A 129 -21.86 13.64 8.05
CA HIS A 129 -22.41 14.98 7.85
C HIS A 129 -21.43 15.92 7.11
N ALA A 130 -20.12 15.81 7.41
CA ALA A 130 -19.09 16.66 6.82
C ALA A 130 -18.65 16.22 5.40
N VAL A 131 -18.79 14.93 5.04
CA VAL A 131 -18.32 14.35 3.77
C VAL A 131 -18.67 15.16 2.52
N PRO A 132 -19.91 15.65 2.32
CA PRO A 132 -20.23 16.44 1.12
C PRO A 132 -19.43 17.73 1.03
N THR A 133 -19.12 18.37 2.16
CA THR A 133 -18.30 19.58 2.21
C THR A 133 -16.83 19.24 2.02
N LEU A 134 -16.33 18.21 2.70
CA LEU A 134 -14.95 17.73 2.56
C LEU A 134 -14.60 17.42 1.10
N ARG A 135 -15.49 16.74 0.38
CA ARG A 135 -15.31 16.42 -1.06
C ARG A 135 -15.24 17.65 -1.97
N ARG A 136 -15.89 18.75 -1.59
CA ARG A 136 -15.94 19.98 -2.39
C ARG A 136 -14.77 20.91 -2.08
N GLU A 137 -14.42 21.04 -0.80
CA GLU A 137 -13.49 22.06 -0.30
C GLU A 137 -12.06 21.52 -0.11
N CYS A 138 -11.92 20.24 0.21
CA CYS A 138 -10.65 19.60 0.49
C CYS A 138 -10.25 18.65 -0.64
N GLY A 139 -9.10 17.99 -0.47
CA GLY A 139 -8.63 17.02 -1.42
C GLY A 139 -7.69 17.61 -2.47
N ALA A 140 -7.56 16.90 -3.60
CA ALA A 140 -6.57 17.23 -4.63
C ALA A 140 -6.74 18.64 -5.23
N LYS A 141 -7.97 19.16 -5.28
CA LYS A 141 -8.26 20.52 -5.76
C LYS A 141 -7.67 21.61 -4.87
N LYS A 142 -7.50 21.34 -3.57
CA LYS A 142 -7.01 22.30 -2.58
C LYS A 142 -5.55 22.08 -2.22
N CYS A 143 -5.17 20.83 -2.02
CA CYS A 143 -3.85 20.46 -1.50
C CYS A 143 -2.87 19.97 -2.57
N GLY A 144 -3.35 19.73 -3.79
CA GLY A 144 -2.53 19.35 -4.93
C GLY A 144 -2.77 17.91 -5.40
N PRO A 145 -2.28 17.55 -6.60
CA PRO A 145 -2.52 16.23 -7.17
C PRO A 145 -1.89 15.15 -6.30
N TYR A 146 -2.64 14.06 -6.10
CA TYR A 146 -2.13 12.87 -5.44
C TYR A 146 -1.37 12.03 -6.46
N ILE A 147 -0.06 12.30 -6.53
CA ILE A 147 0.85 11.52 -7.35
C ILE A 147 1.10 10.13 -6.73
N PRO A 148 1.46 9.12 -7.55
CA PRO A 148 1.91 7.83 -7.06
C PRO A 148 3.01 7.98 -6.01
N PHE A 149 2.96 7.14 -4.98
CA PHE A 149 3.93 7.20 -3.90
C PHE A 149 5.31 6.75 -4.38
N ASP A 150 6.32 7.52 -4.01
CA ASP A 150 7.73 7.22 -4.25
C ASP A 150 8.38 6.88 -2.90
N ASN A 151 9.03 5.72 -2.78
CA ASN A 151 9.63 5.22 -1.54
C ASN A 151 10.95 5.95 -1.17
N THR A 152 11.22 7.12 -1.75
CA THR A 152 12.38 7.95 -1.41
C THR A 152 12.08 8.94 -0.28
N ILE A 153 13.13 9.49 0.34
CA ILE A 153 13.01 10.56 1.34
C ILE A 153 12.22 11.76 0.78
N ILE A 154 12.42 12.10 -0.50
CA ILE A 154 11.71 13.18 -1.19
C ILE A 154 10.22 12.83 -1.34
N GLY A 155 9.92 11.59 -1.73
CA GLY A 155 8.55 11.08 -1.83
C GLY A 155 7.81 11.13 -0.49
N PHE A 156 8.43 10.67 0.60
CA PHE A 156 7.88 10.80 1.95
C PHE A 156 7.69 12.27 2.36
N ALA A 157 8.67 13.14 2.10
CA ALA A 157 8.56 14.56 2.42
C ALA A 157 7.36 15.22 1.70
N HIS A 158 7.15 14.89 0.42
CA HIS A 158 6.00 15.33 -0.35
C HIS A 158 4.69 14.80 0.22
N ARG A 159 4.62 13.50 0.56
CA ARG A 159 3.42 12.89 1.16
C ARG A 159 3.04 13.56 2.47
N CYS A 160 4.01 13.85 3.34
CA CYS A 160 3.76 14.55 4.60
C CYS A 160 3.29 15.99 4.39
N ARG A 161 3.76 16.71 3.35
CA ARG A 161 3.21 18.04 3.02
C ARG A 161 1.75 17.98 2.60
N LEU A 162 1.38 17.00 1.78
CA LEU A 162 -0.02 16.77 1.40
C LEU A 162 -0.89 16.45 2.62
N LEU A 163 -0.43 15.55 3.48
CA LEU A 163 -1.13 15.20 4.73
C LEU A 163 -1.35 16.42 5.64
N ILE A 164 -0.34 17.27 5.82
CA ILE A 164 -0.49 18.52 6.61
C ILE A 164 -1.61 19.39 6.02
N CYS A 165 -1.63 19.57 4.70
CA CYS A 165 -2.66 20.37 4.05
C CYS A 165 -4.05 19.75 4.20
N ASP A 166 -4.18 18.45 3.94
CA ASP A 166 -5.46 17.73 4.04
C ASP A 166 -5.99 17.71 5.46
N ILE A 167 -5.14 17.52 6.48
CA ILE A 167 -5.52 17.59 7.90
C ILE A 167 -6.04 18.98 8.25
N ARG A 168 -5.34 20.05 7.81
CA ARG A 168 -5.78 21.43 8.07
C ARG A 168 -7.16 21.71 7.45
N CYS A 169 -7.31 21.39 6.17
CA CYS A 169 -8.60 21.57 5.49
C CYS A 169 -9.72 20.75 6.15
N THR A 170 -9.43 19.50 6.47
CA THR A 170 -10.38 18.61 7.15
C THR A 170 -10.76 19.16 8.53
N THR A 171 -9.80 19.69 9.28
CA THR A 171 -10.02 20.32 10.59
C THR A 171 -11.01 21.47 10.50
N ASP A 172 -10.78 22.38 9.55
CA ASP A 172 -11.65 23.54 9.35
C ASP A 172 -13.07 23.11 8.98
N VAL A 173 -13.24 22.08 8.16
CA VAL A 173 -14.57 21.57 7.78
C VAL A 173 -15.24 20.86 8.95
N LEU A 174 -14.54 19.97 9.67
CA LEU A 174 -15.13 19.21 10.77
C LEU A 174 -15.58 20.11 11.92
N ILE A 175 -14.78 21.10 12.32
CA ILE A 175 -15.17 22.06 13.38
C ILE A 175 -16.37 22.90 12.95
N ARG A 176 -16.45 23.31 11.68
CA ARG A 176 -17.57 24.12 11.17
C ARG A 176 -18.86 23.31 10.98
N ARG A 177 -18.76 22.03 10.64
CA ARG A 177 -19.92 21.17 10.29
C ARG A 177 -20.42 20.33 11.46
N CYS A 178 -19.53 19.91 12.34
CA CYS A 178 -19.86 19.14 13.54
C CYS A 178 -19.60 20.04 14.74
N ALA A 179 -20.65 20.39 15.49
CA ALA A 179 -20.61 21.26 16.67
C ALA A 179 -19.25 21.23 17.40
N VAL A 180 -18.70 22.39 17.75
CA VAL A 180 -17.27 22.62 18.07
C VAL A 180 -16.59 21.48 18.85
N GLY A 181 -17.15 21.02 19.97
CA GLY A 181 -16.57 19.93 20.77
C GLY A 181 -16.54 18.57 20.06
N TYR A 182 -17.61 18.22 19.34
CA TYR A 182 -17.69 16.98 18.58
C TYR A 182 -16.78 17.01 17.34
N GLY A 183 -16.71 18.17 16.65
CA GLY A 183 -15.76 18.39 15.57
C GLY A 183 -14.30 18.28 16.05
N GLN A 184 -13.97 18.79 17.23
CA GLN A 184 -12.64 18.67 17.82
C GLN A 184 -12.26 17.21 18.13
N GLN A 185 -13.18 16.42 18.67
CA GLN A 185 -12.96 14.98 18.89
C GLN A 185 -12.68 14.24 17.58
N ALA A 186 -13.47 14.53 16.54
CA ALA A 186 -13.29 13.97 15.21
C ALA A 186 -11.92 14.34 14.60
N VAL A 187 -11.49 15.59 14.78
CA VAL A 187 -10.17 16.06 14.33
C VAL A 187 -9.05 15.37 15.08
N HIS A 188 -9.17 15.27 16.42
CA HIS A 188 -8.17 14.62 17.26
C HIS A 188 -7.95 13.17 16.85
N PHE A 189 -9.04 12.44 16.57
CA PHE A 189 -8.99 11.06 16.11
C PHE A 189 -8.15 10.91 14.82
N ILE A 190 -8.47 11.70 13.80
CA ILE A 190 -7.77 11.67 12.51
C ILE A 190 -6.30 12.09 12.66
N ALA A 191 -6.04 13.08 13.50
CA ALA A 191 -4.68 13.55 13.78
C ALA A 191 -3.84 12.46 14.48
N ASN A 192 -4.42 11.75 15.46
CA ASN A 192 -3.76 10.64 16.14
C ASN A 192 -3.42 9.50 15.17
N TYR A 193 -4.38 9.08 14.34
CA TYR A 193 -4.14 8.09 13.29
C TYR A 193 -3.00 8.51 12.36
N THR A 194 -3.04 9.75 11.86
CA THR A 194 -2.02 10.25 10.92
C THR A 194 -0.65 10.33 11.57
N SER A 195 -0.58 10.75 12.83
CA SER A 195 0.66 10.79 13.62
C SER A 195 1.28 9.40 13.73
N GLN A 196 0.49 8.39 14.13
CA GLN A 196 0.96 7.01 14.24
C GLN A 196 1.41 6.46 12.88
N GLN A 197 0.62 6.68 11.83
CA GLN A 197 0.96 6.25 10.48
C GLN A 197 2.31 6.82 10.01
N VAL A 198 2.52 8.13 10.18
CA VAL A 198 3.78 8.78 9.76
C VAL A 198 4.94 8.31 10.64
N SER A 199 4.74 8.08 11.93
CA SER A 199 5.76 7.52 12.81
C SER A 199 6.24 6.15 12.32
N PHE A 200 5.30 5.26 11.96
CA PHE A 200 5.62 3.95 11.39
C PHE A 200 6.38 4.06 10.06
N TRP A 201 5.96 4.97 9.17
CA TRP A 201 6.68 5.22 7.92
C TRP A 201 8.13 5.64 8.16
N MET A 202 8.36 6.56 9.11
CA MET A 202 9.71 7.05 9.39
C MET A 202 10.57 6.00 10.06
N GLN A 203 10.01 5.17 10.94
CA GLN A 203 10.73 4.04 11.53
C GLN A 203 11.15 3.02 10.47
N ASN A 204 10.27 2.68 9.53
CA ASN A 204 10.59 1.73 8.47
C ASN A 204 11.63 2.30 7.50
N LEU A 205 11.48 3.57 7.08
CA LEU A 205 12.46 4.27 6.26
C LEU A 205 13.85 4.30 6.91
N THR A 206 13.90 4.57 8.22
CA THR A 206 15.16 4.61 8.99
C THR A 206 15.78 3.22 9.08
N LYS A 207 14.99 2.16 9.29
CA LYS A 207 15.47 0.77 9.30
C LYS A 207 16.05 0.37 7.94
N GLU A 208 15.33 0.63 6.85
CA GLU A 208 15.76 0.25 5.49
C GLU A 208 17.03 1.00 5.08
N LEU A 209 17.13 2.30 5.38
CA LEU A 209 18.27 3.11 4.99
C LEU A 209 19.48 2.96 5.92
N ASN A 210 19.30 2.68 7.22
CA ASN A 210 20.43 2.36 8.12
C ASN A 210 21.13 1.05 7.73
N LEU A 211 20.41 0.13 7.09
CA LEU A 211 21.00 -1.09 6.51
C LEU A 211 21.79 -0.79 5.22
N ALA A 212 21.51 0.34 4.56
CA ALA A 212 22.09 0.69 3.26
C ALA A 212 23.19 1.78 3.33
N ILE A 213 23.17 2.67 4.33
CA ILE A 213 24.05 3.85 4.42
C ILE A 213 24.54 4.00 5.86
N GLN A 214 25.86 4.13 6.06
CA GLN A 214 26.50 4.36 7.38
C GLN A 214 26.27 5.77 7.97
N ASN A 215 25.38 6.59 7.38
CA ASN A 215 25.12 7.96 7.81
C ASN A 215 23.72 8.08 8.45
N PRO A 216 23.56 8.89 9.51
CA PRO A 216 22.27 9.10 10.16
C PRO A 216 21.29 9.80 9.20
N ILE A 217 20.17 9.14 8.89
CA ILE A 217 19.12 9.71 8.06
C ILE A 217 18.37 10.78 8.86
N THR A 218 18.25 11.97 8.27
CA THR A 218 17.44 13.05 8.84
C THR A 218 16.01 12.93 8.35
N ILE A 219 15.06 12.79 9.30
CA ILE A 219 13.62 12.77 9.00
C ILE A 219 13.20 14.11 8.38
N PRO A 220 12.44 14.12 7.27
CA PRO A 220 11.95 15.36 6.67
C PRO A 220 11.14 16.19 7.66
N ALA A 221 11.43 17.50 7.74
CA ALA A 221 10.74 18.42 8.65
C ALA A 221 9.21 18.44 8.45
N SER A 222 8.71 18.16 7.24
CA SER A 222 7.28 18.01 6.97
C SER A 222 6.68 16.79 7.66
N CYS A 223 7.41 15.68 7.77
CA CYS A 223 6.95 14.49 8.47
C CYS A 223 7.06 14.67 9.99
N SER A 224 8.18 15.22 10.48
CA SER A 224 8.37 15.51 11.91
C SER A 224 7.20 16.30 12.50
N ARG A 225 6.68 17.31 11.79
CA ARG A 225 5.53 18.12 12.25
C ARG A 225 4.22 17.34 12.43
N LEU A 226 4.08 16.16 11.81
CA LEU A 226 2.85 15.35 11.90
C LEU A 226 2.83 14.43 13.12
N PHE A 227 3.99 14.01 13.63
CA PHE A 227 4.08 13.14 14.81
C PHE A 227 4.74 13.81 16.02
N CYS A 228 5.60 14.79 15.80
CA CYS A 228 6.14 15.70 16.82
C CYS A 228 5.19 16.89 16.95
N SER A 229 4.19 16.76 17.81
CA SER A 229 3.25 17.83 18.13
C SER A 229 3.60 18.44 19.49
N LYS A 230 2.99 19.59 19.86
CA LYS A 230 3.16 20.20 21.19
C LYS A 230 2.88 19.24 22.37
N LEU A 231 2.18 18.12 22.14
CA LEU A 231 1.85 17.10 23.13
C LEU A 231 2.88 15.96 23.23
N ASN A 232 3.75 15.79 22.22
CA ASN A 232 4.85 14.82 22.20
C ASN A 232 6.05 15.47 21.48
N PRO A 233 6.92 16.19 22.21
CA PRO A 233 8.06 16.85 21.61
C PRO A 233 9.09 15.84 21.13
N CYS A 234 9.49 16.02 19.87
CA CYS A 234 10.80 15.67 19.34
C CYS A 234 11.56 16.99 19.13
#